data_AF-A0A6N1X610-F1
#
_entry.id   AF-A0A6N1X610-F1
#
_cell.length_a   1.000
_cell.length_b   1.000
_cell.length_c   1.000
_cell.angle_alpha   90.00
_cell.angle_beta   90.00
_cell.angle_gamma   90.00
#
_symmetry.space_group_name_H-M   'P 1'
#
loop_
_entity.id
_entity.type
_entity.pdbx_description
1 polymer ?
#
loop_
_entity_poly.entity_id
_entity_poly.type
_entity_poly.pdbx_seq_one_letter_code
_entity_poly.pdbx_strand_id
1 'polypeptide(L)'
;MKQMVPPIDRLLSSRAPTKEPVTMPHPLMLRLLAIAVLLPSTLCAAFGTLLGVAWAADALQRGQHLGAAMALIAAIAAGWFGLVTAWRLYYQMLRRNVTLDRRIAWCGLASAALVCIGLMATTGGSLMVRIAFFGWPLLAAAFFGACLRIADQTERL
;
A
#
# COMPACT_ATOMS: atom_id res chain seq x y z
N MET A 1 -19.82 59.62 -30.38
CA MET A 1 -19.68 58.15 -30.52
C MET A 1 -18.74 57.66 -29.43
N LYS A 2 -19.26 57.11 -28.32
CA LYS A 2 -18.46 56.59 -27.19
C LYS A 2 -18.19 55.11 -27.43
N GLN A 3 -16.92 54.74 -27.59
CA GLN A 3 -16.48 53.35 -27.66
C GLN A 3 -16.73 52.67 -26.31
N MET A 4 -17.53 51.61 -26.34
CA MET A 4 -17.87 50.77 -25.20
C MET A 4 -16.78 49.70 -25.07
N VAL A 5 -15.78 49.97 -24.22
CA VAL A 5 -14.74 48.99 -23.87
C VAL A 5 -15.33 48.02 -22.84
N PRO A 6 -15.41 46.71 -23.13
CA PRO A 6 -15.95 45.75 -22.18
C PRO A 6 -15.00 45.59 -20.97
N PRO A 7 -15.54 45.43 -19.75
CA PRO A 7 -14.75 45.31 -18.53
C PRO A 7 -13.94 44.00 -18.49
N ILE A 8 -12.66 44.13 -18.14
CA ILE A 8 -11.65 43.06 -18.05
C ILE A 8 -12.06 41.95 -17.07
N ASP A 9 -12.96 42.24 -16.13
CA ASP A 9 -13.42 41.31 -15.09
C ASP A 9 -14.12 40.05 -15.64
N ARG A 10 -14.66 40.11 -16.88
CA ARG A 10 -15.24 38.93 -17.54
C ARG A 10 -14.21 37.93 -18.06
N LEU A 11 -12.96 38.35 -18.31
CA LEU A 11 -11.92 37.46 -18.82
C LEU A 11 -11.27 36.62 -17.72
N LEU A 12 -11.34 37.06 -16.46
CA LEU A 12 -10.80 36.33 -15.31
C LEU A 12 -11.83 35.38 -14.67
N SER A 13 -13.13 35.58 -14.93
CA SER A 13 -14.21 34.72 -14.40
C SER A 13 -14.45 33.43 -15.21
N SER A 14 -13.85 33.31 -16.40
CA SER A 14 -14.05 32.14 -17.28
C SER A 14 -13.09 30.97 -17.03
N ARG A 15 -12.12 31.09 -16.12
CA ARG A 15 -11.27 29.95 -15.70
C ARG A 15 -11.82 29.36 -14.41
N ALA A 16 -13.03 28.83 -14.45
CA ALA A 16 -13.42 27.82 -13.48
C ALA A 16 -12.41 26.66 -13.64
N PRO A 17 -11.69 26.24 -12.59
CA PRO A 17 -10.84 25.07 -12.68
C PRO A 17 -11.77 23.91 -13.03
N THR A 18 -11.65 23.41 -14.26
CA THR A 18 -12.25 22.14 -14.65
C THR A 18 -11.71 21.12 -13.67
N LYS A 19 -12.53 20.74 -12.67
CA LYS A 19 -12.26 19.61 -11.78
C LYS A 19 -12.24 18.40 -12.69
N GLU A 20 -11.08 18.11 -13.27
CA GLU A 20 -10.89 16.87 -14.00
C GLU A 20 -11.23 15.75 -13.01
N PRO A 21 -12.22 14.90 -13.34
CA PRO A 21 -12.61 13.84 -12.43
C PRO A 21 -11.38 12.98 -12.22
N VAL A 22 -10.94 12.89 -10.96
CA VAL A 22 -9.85 12.00 -10.55
C VAL A 22 -10.16 10.64 -11.13
N THR A 23 -9.33 10.22 -12.07
CA THR A 23 -9.53 8.97 -12.79
C THR A 23 -9.19 7.87 -11.80
N MET A 24 -10.20 7.37 -11.10
CA MET A 24 -10.03 6.20 -10.25
C MET A 24 -9.41 5.08 -11.10
N PRO A 25 -8.49 4.28 -10.52
CA PRO A 25 -7.89 3.15 -11.22
C PRO A 25 -8.96 2.32 -11.91
N HIS A 26 -8.75 2.02 -13.19
CA HIS A 26 -9.71 1.21 -13.94
C HIS A 26 -9.90 -0.15 -13.22
N PRO A 27 -11.14 -0.65 -13.06
CA PRO A 27 -11.41 -1.87 -12.29
C PRO A 27 -10.63 -3.09 -12.79
N LEU A 28 -10.33 -3.14 -14.09
CA LEU A 28 -9.45 -4.18 -14.65
C LEU A 28 -8.04 -4.13 -14.08
N MET A 29 -7.46 -2.94 -13.93
CA MET A 29 -6.11 -2.76 -13.38
C MET A 29 -6.06 -3.17 -11.91
N LEU A 30 -7.10 -2.83 -11.13
CA LEU A 30 -7.24 -3.28 -9.74
C LEU A 30 -7.31 -4.80 -9.65
N ARG A 31 -8.11 -5.47 -10.50
CA ARG A 31 -8.20 -6.94 -10.52
C ARG A 31 -6.88 -7.60 -10.89
N LEU A 32 -6.17 -7.05 -11.88
CA LEU A 32 -4.83 -7.53 -12.25
C LEU A 32 -3.85 -7.40 -11.10
N LEU A 33 -3.86 -6.26 -10.39
CA LEU A 33 -3.02 -6.06 -9.20
C LEU A 33 -3.38 -7.04 -8.08
N ALA A 34 -4.66 -7.33 -7.88
CA ALA A 34 -5.07 -8.32 -6.89
C ALA A 34 -4.57 -9.73 -7.23
N ILE A 35 -4.69 -10.15 -8.49
CA ILE A 35 -4.30 -11.50 -8.93
C ILE A 35 -2.77 -11.64 -9.04
N ALA A 36 -2.09 -10.64 -9.59
CA ALA A 36 -0.64 -10.72 -9.85
C ALA A 36 0.21 -10.34 -8.63
N VAL A 37 -0.33 -9.56 -7.68
CA VAL A 37 0.45 -9.05 -6.54
C VAL A 37 -0.14 -9.46 -5.21
N LEU A 38 -1.37 -9.08 -4.89
CA LEU A 38 -1.93 -9.31 -3.55
C LEU A 38 -2.08 -10.80 -3.25
N LEU A 39 -2.58 -11.59 -4.19
CA LEU A 39 -2.82 -13.02 -3.99
C LEU A 39 -1.51 -13.81 -3.81
N PRO A 40 -0.49 -13.69 -4.69
CA PRO A 40 0.81 -14.32 -4.46
C PRO A 40 1.48 -13.85 -3.16
N SER A 41 1.40 -12.55 -2.85
CA SER A 41 1.93 -12.00 -1.58
C SER A 41 1.23 -12.61 -0.37
N THR A 42 -0.08 -12.82 -0.45
CA THR A 42 -0.87 -13.44 0.62
C THR A 42 -0.50 -14.91 0.82
N LEU A 43 -0.33 -15.66 -0.28
CA LEU A 43 0.11 -17.06 -0.22
C LEU A 43 1.53 -17.18 0.36
N CYS A 44 2.45 -16.33 -0.10
CA CYS A 44 3.80 -16.28 0.45
C CYS A 44 3.81 -15.90 1.94
N ALA A 45 3.01 -14.91 2.34
CA ALA A 45 2.87 -14.52 3.74
C ALA A 45 2.28 -15.66 4.59
N ALA A 46 1.27 -16.38 4.11
CA ALA A 46 0.68 -17.52 4.79
C ALA A 46 1.69 -18.67 4.98
N PHE A 47 2.38 -19.04 3.92
CA PHE A 47 3.41 -20.08 3.97
C PHE A 47 4.58 -19.67 4.88
N GLY A 48 5.08 -18.45 4.74
CA GLY A 48 6.14 -17.91 5.59
C GLY A 48 5.73 -17.79 7.05
N THR A 49 4.46 -17.48 7.33
CA THR A 49 3.92 -17.45 8.69
C THR A 49 3.92 -18.82 9.34
N LEU A 50 3.50 -19.87 8.61
CA LEU A 50 3.53 -21.24 9.12
C LEU A 50 4.96 -21.66 9.51
N LEU A 51 5.93 -21.43 8.63
CA LEU A 51 7.34 -21.71 8.90
C LEU A 51 7.89 -20.86 10.05
N GLY A 52 7.59 -19.57 10.05
CA GLY A 52 8.09 -18.63 11.05
C GLY A 52 7.53 -18.90 12.44
N VAL A 53 6.24 -19.24 12.55
CA VAL A 53 5.61 -19.62 13.82
C VAL A 53 6.17 -20.92 14.35
N ALA A 54 6.36 -21.93 13.49
CA ALA A 54 6.97 -23.21 13.90
C ALA A 54 8.39 -23.00 14.44
N TRP A 55 9.20 -22.19 13.75
CA TRP A 55 10.54 -21.84 14.20
C TRP A 55 10.53 -21.01 15.50
N ALA A 56 9.66 -20.01 15.61
CA ALA A 56 9.56 -19.18 16.82
C ALA A 56 9.11 -20.01 18.02
N ALA A 57 8.19 -20.96 17.84
CA ALA A 57 7.75 -21.87 18.89
C ALA A 57 8.89 -22.78 19.37
N ASP A 58 9.68 -23.34 18.45
CA ASP A 58 10.86 -24.15 18.79
C ASP A 58 11.92 -23.32 19.54
N ALA A 59 12.18 -22.08 19.09
CA ALA A 59 13.10 -21.16 19.76
C ALA A 59 12.65 -20.79 21.18
N LEU A 60 11.35 -20.53 21.37
CA LEU A 60 10.75 -20.27 22.69
C LEU A 60 10.86 -21.49 23.61
N GLN A 61 10.60 -22.69 23.11
CA GLN A 61 10.70 -23.94 23.88
C GLN A 61 12.14 -24.22 24.35
N ARG A 62 13.13 -23.95 23.49
CA ARG A 62 14.55 -24.18 23.80
C ARG A 62 15.18 -23.05 24.63
N GLY A 63 14.48 -21.92 24.81
CA GLY A 63 15.01 -20.74 25.48
C GLY A 63 16.17 -20.06 24.75
N GLN A 64 16.39 -20.41 23.47
CA GLN A 64 17.48 -19.89 22.66
C GLN A 64 16.95 -18.86 21.66
N HIS A 65 17.74 -17.82 21.38
CA HIS A 65 17.39 -16.79 20.40
C HIS A 65 16.03 -16.09 20.62
N LEU A 66 15.60 -15.92 21.88
CA LEU A 66 14.31 -15.31 22.24
C LEU A 66 14.06 -13.96 21.56
N GLY A 67 15.08 -13.11 21.49
CA GLY A 67 14.97 -11.81 20.81
C GLY A 67 14.61 -11.94 19.32
N ALA A 68 15.19 -12.91 18.63
CA ALA A 68 14.90 -13.16 17.21
C ALA A 68 13.50 -13.78 17.03
N ALA A 69 13.08 -14.67 17.93
CA ALA A 69 11.72 -15.22 17.94
C ALA A 69 10.66 -14.12 18.12
N MET A 70 10.86 -13.22 19.09
CA MET A 70 9.95 -12.09 19.33
C MET A 70 9.94 -11.11 18.16
N ALA A 71 11.11 -10.79 17.59
CA ALA A 71 11.21 -9.95 16.40
C ALA A 71 10.49 -10.57 15.20
N LEU A 72 10.59 -11.89 15.01
CA LEU A 72 9.90 -12.61 13.94
C LEU A 72 8.38 -12.57 14.13
N ILE A 73 7.88 -12.82 15.34
CA ILE A 73 6.44 -12.74 15.65
C ILE A 73 5.93 -11.32 15.38
N ALA A 74 6.67 -10.29 15.80
CA ALA A 74 6.33 -8.90 15.52
C ALA A 74 6.33 -8.60 14.01
N ALA A 75 7.31 -9.11 13.26
CA ALA A 75 7.37 -8.95 11.80
C ALA A 75 6.20 -9.65 11.09
N ILE A 76 5.81 -10.84 11.54
CA ILE A 76 4.62 -11.56 11.04
C ILE A 76 3.37 -10.71 11.28
N ALA A 77 3.15 -10.23 12.51
CA ALA A 77 2.00 -9.41 12.84
C ALA A 77 1.95 -8.10 12.03
N ALA A 78 3.08 -7.40 11.90
CA ALA A 78 3.19 -6.18 11.11
C ALA A 78 2.98 -6.41 9.61
N GLY A 79 3.46 -7.54 9.09
CA GLY A 79 3.27 -7.96 7.70
C GLY A 79 1.80 -8.24 7.40
N TRP A 80 1.11 -9.01 8.26
CA TRP A 80 -0.32 -9.28 8.14
C TRP A 80 -1.16 -8.02 8.25
N PHE A 81 -0.84 -7.13 9.20
CA PHE A 81 -1.53 -5.86 9.35
C PHE A 81 -1.48 -5.03 8.05
N GLY A 82 -0.31 -4.92 7.44
CA GLY A 82 -0.15 -4.21 6.17
C GLY A 82 -0.84 -4.91 4.99
N LEU A 83 -0.83 -6.24 4.95
CA LEU A 83 -1.51 -7.03 3.92
C LEU A 83 -3.05 -6.89 4.02
N VAL A 84 -3.61 -6.98 5.21
CA VAL A 84 -5.04 -6.74 5.47
C VAL A 84 -5.43 -5.31 5.08
N THR A 85 -4.55 -4.35 5.35
CA THR A 85 -4.75 -2.95 4.95
C THR A 85 -4.78 -2.80 3.43
N ALA A 86 -3.87 -3.44 2.72
CA ALA A 86 -3.84 -3.45 1.26
C ALA A 86 -5.09 -4.09 0.65
N TRP A 87 -5.56 -5.22 1.21
CA TRP A 87 -6.82 -5.84 0.81
C TRP A 87 -8.03 -4.95 1.06
N ARG A 88 -8.09 -4.29 2.22
CA ARG A 88 -9.17 -3.33 2.54
C ARG A 88 -9.18 -2.16 1.55
N LEU A 89 -8.03 -1.58 1.24
CA LEU A 89 -7.89 -0.52 0.24
C LEU A 89 -8.33 -0.99 -1.15
N TYR A 90 -7.91 -2.19 -1.56
CA TYR A 90 -8.36 -2.81 -2.80
C TYR A 90 -9.89 -2.92 -2.88
N TYR A 91 -10.54 -3.49 -1.86
CA TYR A 91 -12.00 -3.64 -1.85
C TYR A 91 -12.73 -2.30 -1.83
N GLN A 92 -12.21 -1.32 -1.09
CA GLN A 92 -12.80 0.02 -1.03
C GLN A 92 -12.68 0.77 -2.36
N MET A 93 -11.53 0.69 -3.03
CA MET A 93 -11.35 1.25 -4.37
C MET A 93 -12.24 0.56 -5.40
N LEU A 94 -12.40 -0.76 -5.32
CA LEU A 94 -13.31 -1.51 -6.19
C LEU A 94 -14.77 -1.09 -5.99
N ARG A 95 -15.17 -0.80 -4.75
CA ARG A 95 -16.53 -0.32 -4.39
C ARG A 95 -16.70 1.20 -4.53
N ARG A 96 -15.65 1.94 -4.94
CA ARG A 96 -15.60 3.41 -4.99
C ARG A 96 -16.01 4.09 -3.68
N ASN A 97 -15.76 3.43 -2.54
CA ASN A 97 -16.15 3.92 -1.23
C ASN A 97 -14.95 3.82 -0.27
N VAL A 98 -14.13 4.86 -0.26
CA VAL A 98 -12.92 4.94 0.57
C VAL A 98 -13.29 5.50 1.93
N THR A 99 -13.60 4.61 2.88
CA THR A 99 -13.97 4.97 4.26
C THR A 99 -12.87 4.67 5.27
N LEU A 100 -11.79 4.01 4.85
CA LEU A 100 -10.69 3.68 5.75
C LEU A 100 -10.00 4.97 6.20
N ASP A 101 -9.81 5.11 7.52
CA ASP A 101 -9.03 6.22 8.06
C ASP A 101 -7.64 6.21 7.41
N ARG A 102 -7.31 7.34 6.80
CA ARG A 102 -6.07 7.56 6.09
C ARG A 102 -4.84 7.29 6.96
N ARG A 103 -4.87 7.64 8.25
CA ARG A 103 -3.73 7.40 9.14
C ARG A 103 -3.46 5.90 9.29
N ILE A 104 -4.52 5.12 9.48
CA ILE A 104 -4.45 3.66 9.58
C ILE A 104 -3.95 3.07 8.26
N ALA A 105 -4.45 3.56 7.13
CA ALA A 105 -4.03 3.13 5.81
C ALA A 105 -2.51 3.33 5.60
N TRP A 106 -2.00 4.53 5.90
CA TRP A 106 -0.57 4.83 5.81
C TRP A 106 0.27 4.00 6.77
N CYS A 107 -0.17 3.83 8.01
CA CYS A 107 0.52 2.98 8.98
C CYS A 107 0.61 1.53 8.50
N GLY A 108 -0.45 0.96 7.92
CA GLY A 108 -0.45 -0.40 7.39
C GLY A 108 0.45 -0.55 6.16
N LEU A 109 0.43 0.41 5.23
CA LEU A 109 1.34 0.39 4.08
C LEU A 109 2.80 0.55 4.50
N ALA A 110 3.08 1.44 5.45
CA ALA A 110 4.42 1.64 5.99
C ALA A 110 4.93 0.40 6.73
N SER A 111 4.08 -0.27 7.53
CA SER A 111 4.47 -1.49 8.23
C SER A 111 4.80 -2.62 7.25
N ALA A 112 3.99 -2.80 6.19
CA ALA A 112 4.30 -3.77 5.14
C ALA A 112 5.63 -3.46 4.45
N ALA A 113 5.88 -2.20 4.09
CA ALA A 113 7.12 -1.78 3.45
C ALA A 113 8.34 -2.04 4.35
N LEU A 114 8.26 -1.68 5.64
CA LEU A 114 9.32 -1.92 6.62
C LEU A 114 9.62 -3.41 6.78
N VAL A 115 8.59 -4.26 6.87
CA VAL A 115 8.77 -5.72 6.95
C VAL A 115 9.44 -6.26 5.69
N CYS A 116 9.03 -5.80 4.50
CA CYS A 116 9.64 -6.24 3.24
C CYS A 116 11.11 -5.82 3.14
N ILE A 117 11.44 -4.59 3.51
CA ILE A 117 12.83 -4.09 3.54
C ILE A 117 13.65 -4.87 4.57
N GLY A 118 13.09 -5.10 5.75
CA GLY A 118 13.74 -5.87 6.81
C GLY A 118 14.05 -7.31 6.36
N LEU A 119 13.08 -7.98 5.75
CA LEU A 119 13.26 -9.33 5.20
C LEU A 119 14.28 -9.33 4.05
N MET A 120 14.28 -8.33 3.18
CA MET A 120 15.26 -8.19 2.11
C MET A 120 16.69 -7.99 2.67
N ALA A 121 16.84 -7.31 3.80
CA ALA A 121 18.12 -7.11 4.46
C ALA A 121 18.63 -8.38 5.16
N THR A 122 17.74 -9.17 5.77
CA THR A 122 18.12 -10.33 6.60
C THR A 122 18.15 -11.66 5.85
N THR A 123 17.38 -11.82 4.77
CA THR A 123 17.43 -13.04 3.96
C THR A 123 18.78 -13.18 3.26
N GLY A 124 19.36 -14.38 3.24
CA GLY A 124 20.54 -14.68 2.42
C GLY A 124 20.20 -14.81 0.92
N GLY A 125 21.20 -14.91 0.06
CA GLY A 125 21.03 -15.17 -1.38
C GLY A 125 21.21 -13.96 -2.30
N SER A 126 21.00 -14.15 -3.61
CA SER A 126 21.25 -13.12 -4.62
C SER A 126 20.22 -11.98 -4.54
N LEU A 127 20.70 -10.75 -4.74
CA LEU A 127 19.88 -9.53 -4.65
C LEU A 127 18.69 -9.57 -5.62
N MET A 128 18.86 -10.18 -6.81
CA MET A 128 17.76 -10.38 -7.76
C MET A 128 16.64 -11.24 -7.21
N VAL A 129 16.94 -12.34 -6.50
CA VAL A 129 15.90 -13.19 -5.90
C VAL A 129 15.13 -12.42 -4.84
N ARG A 130 15.82 -11.61 -4.03
CA ARG A 130 15.16 -10.81 -2.99
C ARG A 130 14.23 -9.76 -3.58
N ILE A 131 14.67 -9.04 -4.63
CA ILE A 131 13.82 -8.08 -5.33
C ILE A 131 12.65 -8.79 -6.00
N ALA A 132 12.89 -9.93 -6.64
CA ALA A 132 11.84 -10.69 -7.30
C ALA A 132 10.82 -11.26 -6.32
N PHE A 133 11.14 -11.49 -5.04
CA PHE A 133 10.20 -12.01 -4.05
C PHE A 133 9.53 -10.89 -3.23
N PHE A 134 10.31 -9.94 -2.72
CA PHE A 134 9.83 -8.88 -1.83
C PHE A 134 9.49 -7.57 -2.54
N GLY A 135 9.89 -7.41 -3.81
CA GLY A 135 9.62 -6.21 -4.59
C GLY A 135 8.16 -6.04 -4.99
N TRP A 136 7.41 -7.13 -5.20
CA TRP A 136 6.00 -7.06 -5.57
C TRP A 136 5.10 -6.47 -4.46
N PRO A 137 5.20 -6.92 -3.19
CA PRO A 137 4.50 -6.27 -2.09
C PRO A 137 4.84 -4.78 -1.96
N LEU A 138 6.12 -4.42 -2.15
CA LEU A 138 6.59 -3.03 -2.13
C LEU A 138 5.95 -2.20 -3.25
N LEU A 139 5.84 -2.76 -4.46
CA LEU A 139 5.18 -2.12 -5.60
C LEU A 139 3.69 -1.89 -5.31
N ALA A 140 2.99 -2.87 -4.74
CA ALA A 140 1.59 -2.70 -4.32
C ALA A 140 1.46 -1.61 -3.25
N ALA A 141 2.33 -1.58 -2.25
CA ALA A 141 2.30 -0.57 -1.21
C ALA A 141 2.53 0.84 -1.77
N ALA A 142 3.50 1.00 -2.68
CA ALA A 142 3.76 2.25 -3.37
C ALA A 142 2.57 2.68 -4.24
N PHE A 143 1.95 1.75 -4.97
CA PHE A 143 0.78 2.01 -5.79
C PHE A 143 -0.41 2.50 -4.96
N PHE A 144 -0.78 1.78 -3.90
CA PHE A 144 -1.88 2.19 -3.02
C PHE A 144 -1.57 3.51 -2.27
N GLY A 145 -0.31 3.72 -1.88
CA GLY A 145 0.14 4.98 -1.28
C GLY A 145 0.01 6.16 -2.24
N ALA A 146 0.35 5.98 -3.51
CA ALA A 146 0.16 6.99 -4.56
C ALA A 146 -1.33 7.30 -4.77
N CYS A 147 -2.19 6.27 -4.86
CA CYS A 147 -3.63 6.45 -4.96
C CYS A 147 -4.22 7.23 -3.77
N LEU A 148 -3.80 6.91 -2.54
CA LEU A 148 -4.21 7.64 -1.34
C LEU A 148 -3.74 9.09 -1.33
N ARG A 149 -2.54 9.36 -1.87
CA ARG A 149 -2.01 10.72 -1.99
C ARG A 149 -2.78 11.55 -3.00
N ILE A 150 -3.14 10.96 -4.14
CA ILE A 150 -3.95 11.64 -5.16
C ILE A 150 -5.34 11.99 -4.60
N ALA A 151 -5.98 11.04 -3.91
CA ALA A 151 -7.28 11.26 -3.27
C ALA A 151 -7.26 12.44 -2.27
N ASP A 152 -6.19 12.58 -1.47
CA ASP A 152 -6.05 13.70 -0.53
C ASP A 152 -5.94 15.06 -1.20
N GLN A 153 -5.23 15.16 -2.33
CA GLN A 153 -5.12 16.44 -3.03
C GLN A 153 -6.47 16.92 -3.55
N THR A 154 -7.40 15.99 -3.78
CA THR A 154 -8.76 16.31 -4.26
C THR A 154 -9.67 16.82 -3.16
N GLU A 155 -9.58 16.30 -1.93
CA GLU A 155 -10.40 16.79 -0.81
C GLU A 155 -10.03 18.21 -0.35
N ARG A 156 -8.81 18.66 -0.66
CA ARG A 156 -8.33 20.00 -0.32
C ARG A 156 -8.69 21.09 -1.34
N LEU A 157 -9.36 20.74 -2.45
CA LEU A 157 -9.73 21.61 -3.58
C LEU A 157 -11.25 21.78 -3.74
#